data_AF-A0A919K776-F1
#
_entry.id   AF-A0A919K776-F1
#
_cell.length_a   1.000
_cell.length_b   1.000
_cell.length_c   1.000
_cell.angle_alpha   90.00
_cell.angle_beta   90.00
_cell.angle_gamma   90.00
#
_symmetry.space_group_name_H-M   'P 1'
#
loop_
_entity.id
_entity.type
_entity.pdbx_description
1 polymer ?
#
loop_
_entity_poly.entity_id
_entity_poly.type
_entity_poly.pdbx_seq_one_letter_code
_entity_poly.pdbx_strand_id
1 'polypeptide(L)'
;MLGIFDRLLVWLPEHLDWLPAETAGYAVVPAVVVVILVVPALIVRRVLPWIGRYLVVPAVVVLAGAATAVMLVVDLVCTGAFRLLGLPLTGAHYAIGDWTIGGARAVRRATRYRVHQAGAWLRRFSRLLLLLAGVVAVVMWSRGYCARNPAGGCAEPIGQWWHAVDAALRDLAASWA
;
A
#
# COMPACT_ATOMS: atom_id res chain seq x y z
N MET A 1 7.58 -14.81 17.29
CA MET A 1 7.74 -13.45 16.76
C MET A 1 6.45 -12.69 17.02
N LEU A 2 6.48 -11.65 17.87
CA LEU A 2 5.34 -10.76 18.11
C LEU A 2 4.97 -10.03 16.82
N GLY A 3 3.70 -10.12 16.41
CA GLY A 3 3.18 -9.37 15.26
C GLY A 3 3.16 -7.87 15.54
N ILE A 4 3.11 -7.05 14.48
CA ILE A 4 3.03 -5.58 14.61
C ILE A 4 1.88 -5.14 15.53
N PHE A 5 0.75 -5.85 15.48
CA PHE A 5 -0.42 -5.59 16.31
C PHE A 5 -0.18 -5.90 17.79
N ASP A 6 0.53 -6.99 18.09
CA ASP A 6 0.87 -7.38 19.46
C ASP A 6 1.85 -6.38 20.07
N ARG A 7 2.80 -5.87 19.26
CA ARG A 7 3.70 -4.80 19.68
C ARG A 7 2.95 -3.51 19.97
N LEU A 8 1.95 -3.17 19.16
CA LEU A 8 1.14 -1.97 19.37
C LEU A 8 0.37 -2.07 20.71
N LEU A 9 -0.17 -3.24 21.03
CA LEU A 9 -0.89 -3.48 22.28
C LEU A 9 -0.06 -3.35 23.54
N VAL A 10 1.23 -3.68 23.47
CA VAL A 10 2.17 -3.52 24.59
C VAL A 10 2.69 -2.09 24.66
N TRP A 11 2.93 -1.46 23.51
CA TRP A 11 3.51 -0.12 23.43
C TRP A 11 2.52 1.01 23.74
N LEU A 12 1.24 0.86 23.36
CA LEU A 12 0.23 1.92 23.55
C LEU A 12 -0.03 2.25 25.03
N PRO A 13 -0.21 1.26 25.93
CA PRO A 13 -0.41 1.53 27.36
C PRO A 13 0.75 2.31 27.99
N GLU A 14 2.00 1.99 27.63
CA GLU A 14 3.21 2.68 28.11
C GLU A 14 3.29 4.16 27.68
N HIS A 15 2.49 4.58 26.70
CA HIS A 15 2.43 5.97 26.22
C HIS A 15 1.12 6.68 26.62
N LEU A 16 0.23 5.97 27.31
CA LEU A 16 -1.06 6.46 27.79
C LEU A 16 -1.04 6.69 29.31
N ASP A 17 0.10 7.05 29.88
CA ASP A 17 0.30 7.33 31.32
C ASP A 17 -0.64 8.42 31.88
N TRP A 18 -1.26 9.20 31.00
CA TRP A 18 -2.23 10.24 31.32
C TRP A 18 -3.68 9.72 31.44
N LEU A 19 -3.96 8.48 31.06
CA LEU A 19 -5.26 7.82 31.27
C LEU A 19 -5.28 7.06 32.60
N PRO A 20 -6.36 7.19 33.40
CA PRO A 20 -6.60 6.29 34.52
C PRO A 20 -6.50 4.82 34.08
N ALA A 21 -5.81 3.98 34.86
CA ALA A 21 -5.53 2.57 34.52
C ALA A 21 -6.80 1.77 34.14
N GLU A 22 -7.93 2.07 34.79
CA GLU A 22 -9.22 1.47 34.46
C GLU A 22 -9.66 1.84 33.03
N THR A 23 -9.59 3.12 32.66
CA THR A 23 -9.97 3.61 31.33
C THR A 23 -8.99 3.18 30.23
N ALA A 24 -7.71 3.00 30.56
CA ALA A 24 -6.69 2.56 29.62
C ALA A 24 -7.02 1.16 29.05
N GLY A 25 -7.49 0.24 29.90
CA GLY A 25 -7.91 -1.11 29.46
C GLY A 25 -9.01 -1.10 28.41
N TYR A 26 -9.97 -0.17 28.51
CA TYR A 26 -11.08 -0.05 27.56
C TYR A 26 -10.70 0.73 26.28
N ALA A 27 -9.76 1.66 26.36
CA ALA A 27 -9.40 2.55 25.25
C ALA A 27 -8.34 1.96 24.31
N VAL A 28 -7.50 1.04 24.78
CA VAL A 28 -6.35 0.53 24.01
C VAL A 28 -6.79 -0.25 22.77
N VAL A 29 -7.76 -1.16 22.88
CA VAL A 29 -8.26 -1.96 21.74
C VAL A 29 -8.88 -1.08 20.63
N PRO A 30 -9.83 -0.16 20.92
CA PRO A 30 -10.37 0.73 19.90
C PRO A 30 -9.29 1.67 19.34
N ALA A 31 -8.33 2.13 20.14
CA ALA A 31 -7.22 2.93 19.63
C ALA A 31 -6.34 2.14 18.65
N VAL A 32 -6.02 0.87 18.94
CA VAL A 32 -5.33 -0.03 18.00
C VAL A 32 -6.14 -0.17 16.70
N VAL A 33 -7.44 -0.43 16.78
CA VAL A 33 -8.32 -0.53 15.60
C VAL A 33 -8.31 0.76 14.77
N VAL A 34 -8.38 1.92 15.42
CA VAL A 34 -8.33 3.22 14.75
C VAL A 34 -6.99 3.41 14.04
N VAL A 35 -5.86 3.08 14.69
CA VAL A 35 -4.54 3.15 14.06
C VAL A 35 -4.47 2.25 12.81
N ILE A 36 -5.03 1.04 12.89
CA ILE A 36 -5.07 0.09 11.77
C ILE A 36 -5.91 0.59 10.60
N LEU A 37 -6.97 1.36 10.84
CA LEU A 37 -7.79 1.92 9.78
C LEU A 37 -7.20 3.21 9.21
N VAL A 38 -6.66 4.07 10.07
CA VAL A 38 -6.20 5.42 9.73
C VAL A 38 -4.83 5.38 9.06
N VAL A 39 -3.89 4.55 9.51
CA VAL A 39 -2.53 4.51 8.94
C VAL A 39 -2.54 4.05 7.48
N PRO A 40 -3.20 2.94 7.09
CA PRO A 40 -3.33 2.55 5.69
C PRO A 40 -4.08 3.59 4.86
N ALA A 41 -5.10 4.25 5.43
CA ALA A 41 -5.80 5.34 4.75
C ALA A 41 -4.90 6.54 4.48
N LEU A 42 -4.02 6.90 5.43
CA LEU A 42 -3.01 7.93 5.25
C LEU A 42 -1.98 7.50 4.20
N ILE A 43 -1.49 6.27 4.24
CA ILE A 43 -0.54 5.74 3.25
C ILE A 43 -1.14 5.81 1.85
N VAL A 44 -2.37 5.33 1.66
CA VAL A 44 -3.01 5.36 0.34
C VAL A 44 -3.28 6.78 -0.14
N ARG A 45 -3.64 7.71 0.75
CA ARG A 45 -3.98 9.09 0.37
C ARG A 45 -2.78 10.01 0.19
N ARG A 46 -1.71 9.84 0.97
CA ARG A 46 -0.56 10.73 1.00
C ARG A 46 0.68 10.10 0.37
N VAL A 47 0.98 8.85 0.72
CA VAL A 47 2.24 8.20 0.33
C VAL A 47 2.15 7.59 -1.07
N LEU A 48 1.08 6.89 -1.40
CA LEU A 48 0.88 6.29 -2.73
C LEU A 48 0.97 7.30 -3.90
N PRO A 49 0.29 8.46 -3.87
CA PRO A 49 0.42 9.45 -4.94
C PRO A 49 1.82 10.07 -4.99
N TRP A 50 2.50 10.17 -3.84
CA TRP A 50 3.89 10.62 -3.78
C TRP A 50 4.81 9.59 -4.46
N ILE A 51 4.70 8.31 -4.12
CA ILE A 51 5.46 7.22 -4.76
C ILE A 51 5.18 7.18 -6.27
N GLY A 52 3.92 7.28 -6.69
CA GLY A 52 3.56 7.30 -8.10
C GLY A 52 4.24 8.44 -8.87
N ARG A 53 4.29 9.64 -8.28
CA ARG A 53 4.85 10.83 -8.93
C ARG A 53 6.38 10.88 -8.88
N TYR A 54 6.99 10.50 -7.76
CA TYR A 54 8.43 10.66 -7.53
C TYR A 54 9.26 9.40 -7.76
N LEU A 55 8.64 8.21 -7.79
CA LEU A 55 9.36 6.95 -8.00
C LEU A 55 8.97 6.31 -9.33
N VAL A 56 7.67 6.09 -9.56
CA VAL A 56 7.20 5.31 -10.72
C VAL A 56 7.39 6.06 -12.03
N VAL A 57 6.99 7.33 -12.09
CA VAL A 57 7.16 8.15 -13.31
C VAL A 57 8.64 8.27 -13.72
N PRO A 58 9.59 8.65 -12.85
CA PRO A 58 10.99 8.74 -13.24
C PRO A 58 11.58 7.37 -13.59
N ALA A 59 11.27 6.31 -12.84
CA ALA A 59 11.75 4.97 -13.17
C ALA A 59 11.29 4.53 -14.56
N VAL A 60 10.03 4.76 -14.93
CA VAL A 60 9.53 4.43 -16.27
C VAL A 60 10.17 5.31 -17.35
N VAL A 61 10.45 6.59 -17.07
CA VAL A 61 11.15 7.48 -18.01
C VAL A 61 12.57 6.97 -18.29
N VAL A 62 13.29 6.53 -17.24
CA VAL A 62 14.64 5.96 -17.35
C VAL A 62 14.60 4.64 -18.10
N LEU A 63 13.73 3.70 -17.72
CA LEU A 63 13.59 2.40 -18.39
C LEU A 63 13.21 2.55 -19.86
N ALA A 64 12.23 3.41 -20.18
CA ALA A 64 11.86 3.68 -21.56
C ALA A 64 13.02 4.31 -22.33
N GLY A 65 13.77 5.24 -21.71
CA GLY A 65 14.95 5.86 -22.32
C GLY A 65 16.05 4.85 -22.61
N ALA A 66 16.35 3.96 -21.66
CA ALA A 66 17.32 2.89 -21.82
C ALA A 66 16.91 1.92 -22.93
N ALA A 67 15.64 1.50 -22.97
CA ALA A 67 15.12 0.64 -24.03
C ALA A 67 15.23 1.30 -25.42
N THR A 68 14.91 2.60 -25.53
CA THR A 68 15.09 3.35 -26.78
C THR A 68 16.56 3.44 -27.18
N ALA A 69 17.47 3.70 -26.24
CA ALA A 69 18.90 3.77 -26.52
C ALA A 69 19.42 2.42 -27.05
N VAL A 70 19.03 1.31 -26.41
CA VAL A 70 19.39 -0.04 -26.87
C VAL A 70 18.87 -0.29 -28.29
N MET A 71 17.61 0.03 -28.57
CA MET A 71 17.07 -0.15 -29.92
C MET A 71 17.75 0.73 -30.98
N LEU A 72 18.12 1.96 -30.64
CA LEU A 72 18.86 2.84 -31.56
C LEU A 72 20.28 2.34 -31.82
N VAL A 73 20.95 1.77 -30.81
CA VAL A 73 22.26 1.14 -31.01
C VAL A 73 22.14 -0.06 -31.95
N VAL A 74 21.11 -0.89 -31.78
CA VAL A 74 20.83 -2.01 -32.69
C VAL A 74 20.60 -1.52 -34.12
N ASP A 75 19.79 -0.47 -34.29
CA ASP A 75 19.53 0.12 -35.61
C ASP A 75 20.79 0.72 -36.25
N LEU A 76 21.66 1.33 -35.43
CA LEU A 76 22.93 1.90 -35.90
C LEU A 76 23.91 0.81 -36.34
N VAL A 77 23.97 -0.32 -35.62
CA VAL A 77 24.77 -1.49 -36.00
C VAL A 77 24.24 -2.11 -37.29
N CYS A 78 22.93 -2.30 -37.42
CA CYS A 78 22.31 -2.80 -38.64
C CYS A 78 22.59 -1.88 -39.83
N THR A 79 22.34 -0.58 -39.69
CA THR A 79 22.59 0.42 -40.73
C THR A 79 24.07 0.45 -41.14
N GLY A 80 24.98 0.35 -40.17
CA GLY A 80 26.41 0.23 -40.40
C GLY A 80 26.75 -1.01 -41.24
N ALA A 81 26.21 -2.17 -40.88
CA ALA A 81 26.41 -3.42 -41.62
C ALA A 81 25.87 -3.35 -43.06
N PHE A 82 24.67 -2.79 -43.25
CA PHE A 82 24.08 -2.62 -44.59
C PHE A 82 24.93 -1.72 -45.49
N ARG A 83 25.47 -0.62 -44.95
CA ARG A 83 26.38 0.27 -45.69
C ARG A 83 27.70 -0.43 -46.04
N LEU A 84 28.26 -1.20 -45.10
CA LEU A 84 29.50 -1.95 -45.31
C LEU A 84 29.35 -3.02 -46.41
N LEU A 85 28.16 -3.61 -46.52
CA LEU A 85 27.83 -4.60 -47.54
C LEU A 85 27.32 -4.00 -48.87
N GLY A 86 27.22 -2.67 -48.97
CA GLY A 86 26.74 -1.99 -50.18
C GLY A 86 25.26 -2.23 -50.51
N LEU A 87 24.46 -2.64 -49.52
CA LEU A 87 23.04 -2.96 -49.69
C LEU A 87 22.15 -1.71 -49.53
N PRO A 88 21.04 -1.58 -50.29
CA PRO A 88 20.14 -0.47 -50.16
C PRO A 88 19.37 -0.51 -48.83
N LEU A 89 19.31 0.64 -48.14
CA LEU A 89 18.51 0.82 -46.93
C LEU A 89 17.03 0.78 -47.29
N THR A 90 16.31 -0.19 -46.75
CA THR A 90 14.88 -0.39 -47.01
C THR A 90 14.02 0.55 -46.17
N GLY A 91 12.82 0.88 -46.65
CA GLY A 91 11.84 1.68 -45.89
C GLY A 91 11.47 1.10 -44.52
N ALA A 92 11.69 -0.21 -44.32
CA ALA A 92 11.52 -0.89 -43.03
C ALA A 92 12.44 -0.34 -41.93
N HIS A 93 13.68 0.08 -42.25
CA HIS A 93 14.60 0.65 -41.25
C HIS A 93 14.08 1.98 -40.71
N TYR A 94 13.61 2.87 -41.59
CA TYR A 94 13.01 4.14 -41.18
C TYR A 94 11.74 3.94 -40.34
N ALA A 95 10.92 2.94 -40.67
CA ALA A 95 9.72 2.62 -39.91
C ALA A 95 10.04 2.13 -38.49
N ILE A 96 11.14 1.39 -38.29
CA ILE A 96 11.61 0.95 -36.97
C ILE A 96 12.08 2.16 -36.14
N GLY A 97 12.84 3.08 -36.72
CA GLY A 97 13.26 4.32 -36.07
C GLY A 97 12.07 5.16 -35.58
N ASP A 98 11.06 5.35 -36.42
CA ASP A 98 9.84 6.08 -36.03
C ASP A 98 9.01 5.35 -34.97
N TRP A 99 8.92 4.02 -35.04
CA TRP A 99 8.23 3.23 -34.03
C TRP A 99 8.90 3.27 -32.67
N THR A 100 10.23 3.27 -32.61
CA THR A 100 10.96 3.29 -31.34
C THR A 100 10.83 4.63 -30.63
N ILE A 101 10.99 5.74 -31.37
CA ILE A 101 10.86 7.10 -30.83
C ILE A 101 9.39 7.41 -30.52
N GLY A 102 8.48 7.07 -31.43
CA GLY A 102 7.04 7.25 -31.27
C GLY A 102 6.47 6.40 -30.14
N GLY A 103 6.87 5.14 -30.06
CA GLY A 103 6.48 4.19 -29.02
C GLY A 103 6.96 4.63 -27.64
N ALA A 104 8.23 5.04 -27.49
CA ALA A 104 8.75 5.53 -26.22
C ALA A 104 8.00 6.79 -25.72
N ARG A 105 7.65 7.70 -26.63
CA ARG A 105 6.83 8.89 -26.31
C ARG A 105 5.41 8.49 -25.92
N ALA A 106 4.79 7.55 -26.66
CA ALA A 106 3.45 7.05 -26.37
C ALA A 106 3.39 6.36 -25.00
N VAL A 107 4.37 5.50 -24.69
CA VAL A 107 4.50 4.85 -23.38
C VAL A 107 4.63 5.89 -22.27
N ARG A 108 5.53 6.89 -22.40
CA ARG A 108 5.68 7.95 -21.39
C ARG A 108 4.38 8.72 -21.15
N ARG A 109 3.62 9.05 -22.19
CA ARG A 109 2.32 9.73 -22.06
C ARG A 109 1.27 8.83 -21.41
N ALA A 110 1.18 7.58 -21.87
CA ALA A 110 0.24 6.59 -21.34
C ALA A 110 0.50 6.31 -19.85
N THR A 111 1.75 6.20 -19.43
CA THR A 111 2.10 6.00 -18.02
C THR A 111 1.71 7.20 -17.17
N ARG A 112 2.00 8.45 -17.61
CA ARG A 112 1.58 9.63 -16.85
C ARG A 112 0.06 9.69 -16.70
N TYR A 113 -0.67 9.45 -17.78
CA TYR A 113 -2.13 9.43 -17.75
C TYR A 113 -2.66 8.33 -16.82
N ARG A 114 -2.16 7.10 -16.95
CA ARG A 114 -2.57 5.98 -16.11
C ARG A 114 -2.20 6.14 -14.63
N VAL A 115 -1.05 6.72 -14.30
CA VAL A 115 -0.68 7.01 -12.91
C VAL A 115 -1.64 8.04 -12.29
N HIS A 116 -2.02 9.08 -13.05
CA HIS A 116 -3.01 10.05 -12.59
C HIS A 116 -4.41 9.44 -12.45
N GLN A 117 -4.84 8.65 -13.44
CA GLN A 117 -6.14 7.98 -13.42
C GLN A 117 -6.23 6.93 -12.31
N ALA A 118 -5.18 6.12 -12.12
CA ALA A 118 -5.06 5.18 -11.02
C ALA A 118 -5.09 5.91 -9.68
N GLY A 119 -4.39 7.03 -9.52
CA GLY A 119 -4.45 7.85 -8.31
C GLY A 119 -5.85 8.42 -8.02
N ALA A 120 -6.64 8.74 -9.05
CA ALA A 120 -8.04 9.16 -8.87
C ALA A 120 -8.97 7.97 -8.53
N TRP A 121 -8.78 6.84 -9.19
CA TRP A 121 -9.58 5.63 -8.97
C TRP A 121 -9.32 5.00 -7.60
N LEU A 122 -8.04 4.87 -7.21
CA LEU A 122 -7.63 4.42 -5.88
C LEU A 122 -8.26 5.30 -4.80
N ARG A 123 -8.32 6.62 -4.94
CA ARG A 123 -8.96 7.48 -3.93
C ARG A 123 -10.46 7.21 -3.72
N ARG A 124 -11.15 6.70 -4.73
CA ARG A 124 -12.58 6.34 -4.66
C ARG A 124 -12.80 4.95 -4.08
N PHE A 125 -12.07 3.95 -4.59
CA PHE A 125 -12.19 2.56 -4.15
C PHE A 125 -11.46 2.27 -2.82
N SER A 126 -10.50 3.12 -2.43
CA SER A 126 -9.68 2.87 -1.24
C SER A 126 -10.49 2.88 0.04
N ARG A 127 -11.56 3.67 0.17
CA ARG A 127 -12.28 3.71 1.46
C ARG A 127 -12.91 2.37 1.81
N LEU A 128 -13.66 1.79 0.87
CA LEU A 128 -14.29 0.49 1.07
C LEU A 128 -13.26 -0.64 1.17
N LEU A 129 -12.25 -0.64 0.29
CA LEU A 129 -11.19 -1.64 0.34
C LEU A 129 -10.33 -1.54 1.60
N LEU A 130 -10.03 -0.34 2.11
CA LEU A 130 -9.27 -0.16 3.34
C LEU A 130 -10.09 -0.52 4.57
N LEU A 131 -11.39 -0.19 4.57
CA LEU A 131 -12.30 -0.65 5.62
C LEU A 131 -12.36 -2.18 5.63
N LEU A 132 -12.57 -2.80 4.47
CA LEU A 132 -12.67 -4.25 4.37
C LEU A 132 -11.34 -4.93 4.71
N ALA A 133 -10.21 -4.42 4.21
CA ALA A 133 -8.88 -4.91 4.56
C ALA A 133 -8.58 -4.71 6.05
N GLY A 134 -8.98 -3.59 6.64
CA GLY A 134 -8.83 -3.32 8.06
C GLY A 134 -9.66 -4.27 8.92
N VAL A 135 -10.93 -4.51 8.56
CA VAL A 135 -11.79 -5.49 9.22
C VAL A 135 -11.17 -6.89 9.12
N VAL A 136 -10.75 -7.31 7.92
CA VAL A 136 -10.10 -8.61 7.72
C VAL A 136 -8.81 -8.72 8.54
N ALA A 137 -7.98 -7.68 8.59
CA ALA A 137 -6.76 -7.65 9.37
C ALA A 137 -7.02 -7.77 10.87
N VAL A 138 -8.02 -7.04 11.40
CA VAL A 138 -8.42 -7.09 12.80
C VAL A 138 -8.97 -8.48 13.15
N VAL A 139 -9.83 -9.06 12.30
CA VAL A 139 -10.39 -10.41 12.50
C VAL A 139 -9.29 -11.47 12.48
N MET A 140 -8.41 -11.43 11.48
CA MET A 140 -7.26 -12.35 11.39
C MET A 140 -6.32 -12.21 12.57
N TRP A 141 -6.08 -10.98 13.03
CA TRP A 141 -5.23 -10.73 14.18
C TRP A 141 -5.85 -11.33 15.46
N SER A 142 -7.13 -11.08 15.71
CA SER A 142 -7.87 -11.62 16.87
C SER A 142 -7.81 -13.15 16.90
N ARG A 143 -8.15 -13.80 15.78
CA ARG A 143 -8.12 -15.27 15.66
C ARG A 143 -6.70 -15.86 15.80
N GLY A 144 -5.70 -15.15 15.29
CA GLY A 144 -4.30 -15.58 15.36
C GLY A 144 -3.62 -15.28 16.70
N TYR A 145 -4.28 -14.55 17.62
CA TYR A 145 -3.68 -14.11 18.88
C TYR A 145 -3.35 -15.29 19.80
N CYS A 146 -4.28 -16.22 19.99
CA CYS A 146 -4.07 -17.39 20.84
C CYS A 146 -2.95 -18.31 20.35
N ALA A 147 -2.83 -18.48 19.03
CA ALA A 147 -1.74 -19.28 18.45
C ALA A 147 -0.36 -18.64 18.68
N ARG A 148 -0.30 -17.31 18.83
CA ARG A 148 0.94 -16.56 19.08
C ARG A 148 1.28 -16.41 20.56
N ASN A 149 0.29 -16.46 21.46
CA ASN A 149 0.46 -16.23 22.90
C ASN A 149 -0.14 -17.37 23.74
N PRO A 150 0.43 -18.59 23.70
CA PRO A 150 -0.12 -19.75 24.41
C PRO A 150 -0.01 -19.68 25.94
N ALA A 151 0.90 -18.85 26.47
CA ALA A 151 1.22 -18.80 27.91
C ALA A 151 0.25 -17.94 28.75
N GLY A 152 -0.59 -17.10 28.12
CA GLY A 152 -1.44 -16.12 28.83
C GLY A 152 -2.89 -16.55 29.07
N GLY A 153 -3.23 -17.81 28.78
CA GLY A 153 -4.62 -18.24 28.62
C GLY A 153 -5.18 -17.76 27.27
N CYS A 154 -5.84 -18.65 26.52
CA CYS A 154 -6.40 -18.28 25.23
C CYS A 154 -7.67 -17.45 25.44
N ALA A 155 -7.50 -16.14 25.47
CA ALA A 155 -8.61 -15.22 25.45
C ALA A 155 -8.41 -14.24 24.29
N GLU A 156 -9.37 -14.23 23.38
CA GLU A 156 -9.33 -13.33 22.24
C GLU A 156 -9.45 -11.87 22.72
N PRO A 157 -8.54 -10.96 22.32
CA PRO A 157 -8.50 -9.61 22.85
C PRO A 157 -9.80 -8.83 22.61
N ILE A 158 -10.42 -9.03 21.44
CA ILE A 158 -11.69 -8.39 21.09
C ILE A 158 -12.83 -8.94 21.94
N GLY A 159 -12.83 -10.26 22.18
CA GLY A 159 -13.83 -10.91 23.02
C GLY A 159 -13.77 -10.43 24.46
N GLN A 160 -12.56 -10.38 25.04
CA GLN A 160 -12.36 -9.85 26.39
C GLN A 160 -12.78 -8.38 26.52
N TRP A 161 -12.42 -7.55 25.55
CA TRP A 161 -12.84 -6.16 25.52
C TRP A 161 -14.37 -6.03 25.46
N TRP A 162 -15.03 -6.81 24.60
CA TRP A 162 -16.49 -6.78 24.48
C TRP A 162 -17.19 -7.16 25.79
N HIS A 163 -16.71 -8.21 26.47
CA HIS A 163 -17.24 -8.60 27.78
C HIS A 163 -17.03 -7.51 28.85
N ALA A 164 -15.87 -6.86 28.86
CA ALA A 164 -15.58 -5.78 29.79
C ALA A 164 -16.49 -4.55 29.55
N VAL A 165 -16.77 -4.23 28.29
CA VAL A 165 -17.70 -3.15 27.91
C VAL A 165 -19.14 -3.51 28.28
N ASP A 166 -19.59 -4.73 27.99
CA ASP A 166 -20.94 -5.18 28.34
C ASP A 166 -21.19 -5.14 29.85
N ALA A 167 -20.19 -5.56 30.66
CA ALA A 167 -20.25 -5.46 32.11
C ALA A 167 -20.38 -4.00 32.57
N ALA A 168 -19.53 -3.10 32.05
CA ALA A 168 -19.57 -1.67 32.40
C ALA A 168 -20.91 -1.01 32.01
N LEU A 169 -21.49 -1.38 30.87
CA LEU A 169 -22.80 -0.88 30.43
C LEU A 169 -23.93 -1.35 31.35
N ARG A 170 -23.88 -2.59 31.85
CA ARG A 170 -24.86 -3.12 32.81
C ARG A 170 -24.75 -2.41 34.16
N ASP A 171 -23.53 -2.18 34.65
CA ASP A 171 -23.29 -1.46 35.91
C ASP A 171 -23.77 -0.01 35.83
N LEU A 172 -23.51 0.65 34.70
CA LEU A 172 -24.09 1.95 34.41
C LEU A 172 -25.62 1.87 34.45
N ALA A 173 -26.25 0.99 33.68
CA ALA A 173 -27.71 0.85 33.66
C ALA A 173 -28.32 0.60 35.05
N ALA A 174 -27.65 -0.17 35.90
CA ALA A 174 -28.07 -0.42 37.28
C ALA A 174 -27.93 0.83 38.18
N SER A 175 -26.99 1.72 37.91
CA SER A 175 -26.83 2.99 38.66
C SER A 175 -27.88 4.06 38.34
N TRP A 176 -28.62 3.90 37.24
CA TRP A 176 -29.70 4.82 36.82
C TRP A 176 -31.11 4.31 37.18
N ALA A 177 -31.22 3.08 37.71
CA ALA A 177 -32.48 2.44 38.10
C ALA A 177 -32.72 2.55 39.61
#